data_AF-A0A7Y9GJK8-F1
#
_entry.id   AF-A0A7Y9GJK8-F1
#
_cell.length_a   1.000
_cell.length_b   1.000
_cell.length_c   1.000
_cell.angle_alpha   90.00
_cell.angle_beta   90.00
_cell.angle_gamma   90.00
#
_symmetry.space_group_name_H-M   'P 1'
#
loop_
_entity.id
_entity.type
_entity.pdbx_description
1 polymer ?
#
loop_
_entity_poly.entity_id
_entity_poly.type
_entity_poly.pdbx_seq_one_letter_code
_entity_poly.pdbx_strand_id
1 'polypeptide(L)'
;MRRMRLGWDAPASRPLGLLGAGLLAAMVVAQVASGLRPEPIRLTSVVVVLLAASAVAFLADRRGPGRAAGAFAATVAIGYAAEWIGIRTGLPFGEYSYTSVLRPQAGGVPVIVAAAWGGMGLAAHAVATAVAPENRVARWAAGAAALTAWDLFLDPQMLRLGLWTWADDGPYRGVPLSNFAGWLVVSVLVMMAIDLIVGREDAAVRSWRNGPSWSRSPSWRQGRSWRHGQSWRHGPSSESGPSRGLVTLYSVMAAMETLAFAAVFEPGDPLVAAAGGVAMGAFAVPAWRRAWRK
;
A
#
# COMPACT_ATOMS: atom_id res chain seq x y z
N MET A 1 32.39 -41.61 16.33
CA MET A 1 32.40 -40.57 15.28
C MET A 1 30.96 -40.15 14.95
N ARG A 2 30.46 -39.04 15.50
CA ARG A 2 29.13 -38.47 15.15
C ARG A 2 29.35 -37.35 14.14
N ARG A 3 28.82 -37.50 12.92
CA ARG A 3 28.83 -36.44 11.89
C ARG A 3 28.06 -35.21 12.42
N MET A 4 28.77 -34.11 12.65
CA MET A 4 28.18 -32.77 12.75
C MET A 4 27.61 -32.42 11.37
N ARG A 5 26.27 -32.39 11.25
CA ARG A 5 25.62 -31.71 10.12
C ARG A 5 25.66 -30.21 10.42
N LEU A 6 26.60 -29.50 9.79
CA LEU A 6 26.54 -28.05 9.62
C LEU A 6 25.39 -27.76 8.65
N GLY A 7 24.19 -27.58 9.19
CA GLY A 7 23.07 -27.01 8.45
C GLY A 7 23.34 -25.53 8.26
N TRP A 8 23.78 -25.14 7.07
CA TRP A 8 23.59 -23.78 6.58
C TRP A 8 22.09 -23.65 6.30
N ASP A 9 21.36 -23.02 7.22
CA ASP A 9 19.98 -22.65 6.97
C ASP A 9 19.98 -21.66 5.81
N ALA A 10 19.60 -22.12 4.61
CA ALA A 10 19.37 -21.26 3.46
C ALA A 10 18.39 -20.14 3.87
N PRO A 11 18.56 -18.88 3.41
CA PRO A 11 17.61 -17.82 3.70
C PRO A 11 16.21 -18.31 3.33
N ALA A 12 15.28 -18.26 4.29
CA ALA A 12 13.91 -18.69 4.08
C ALA A 12 13.38 -18.03 2.81
N SER A 13 13.05 -18.84 1.80
CA SER A 13 12.53 -18.32 0.54
C SER A 13 11.26 -17.54 0.84
N ARG A 14 11.16 -16.33 0.29
CA ARG A 14 9.98 -15.45 0.35
C ARG A 14 9.26 -15.48 -1.00
N PRO A 15 8.57 -16.60 -1.34
CA PRO A 15 8.01 -16.79 -2.68
C PRO A 15 6.94 -15.75 -3.01
N LEU A 16 6.17 -15.29 -2.01
CA LEU A 16 5.15 -14.26 -2.21
C LEU A 16 5.77 -12.87 -2.41
N GLY A 17 6.89 -12.57 -1.76
CA GLY A 17 7.67 -11.36 -2.02
C GLY A 17 8.23 -11.32 -3.45
N LEU A 18 8.76 -12.44 -3.95
CA LEU A 18 9.23 -12.55 -5.34
C LEU A 18 8.09 -12.44 -6.35
N LEU A 19 6.94 -13.08 -6.07
CA LEU A 19 5.74 -12.93 -6.87
C LEU A 19 5.29 -11.46 -6.92
N GLY A 20 5.25 -10.79 -5.77
CA GLY A 20 4.90 -9.36 -5.68
C GLY A 20 5.81 -8.47 -6.53
N ALA A 21 7.12 -8.75 -6.52
CA ALA A 21 8.10 -8.05 -7.35
C ALA A 21 7.91 -8.31 -8.85
N GLY A 22 7.66 -9.56 -9.24
CA GLY A 22 7.36 -9.92 -10.63
C GLY A 22 6.07 -9.25 -11.14
N LEU A 23 5.02 -9.23 -10.31
CA LEU A 23 3.76 -8.55 -10.61
C LEU A 23 3.94 -7.03 -10.71
N LEU A 24 4.77 -6.43 -9.86
CA LEU A 24 5.11 -5.01 -9.95
C LEU A 24 5.85 -4.70 -11.25
N ALA A 25 6.85 -5.51 -11.61
CA ALA A 25 7.57 -5.34 -12.87
C ALA A 25 6.63 -5.46 -14.09
N ALA A 26 5.73 -6.45 -14.07
CA ALA A 26 4.71 -6.60 -15.12
C ALA A 26 3.76 -5.39 -15.17
N MET A 27 3.36 -4.87 -14.00
CA MET A 27 2.53 -3.67 -13.89
C MET A 27 3.23 -2.46 -14.53
N VAL A 28 4.51 -2.24 -14.22
CA VAL A 28 5.33 -1.16 -14.79
C VAL A 28 5.35 -1.25 -16.31
N VAL A 29 5.62 -2.44 -16.86
CA VAL A 29 5.61 -2.66 -18.31
C VAL A 29 4.24 -2.37 -18.93
N ALA A 30 3.17 -2.85 -18.31
CA ALA A 30 1.80 -2.61 -18.78
C ALA A 30 1.44 -1.10 -18.74
N GLN A 31 1.85 -0.39 -17.69
CA GLN A 31 1.58 1.03 -17.53
C GLN A 31 2.36 1.88 -18.54
N VAL A 32 3.65 1.60 -18.74
CA VAL A 32 4.44 2.25 -19.82
C VAL A 32 3.83 1.96 -21.19
N ALA A 33 3.45 0.71 -21.47
CA ALA A 33 2.80 0.35 -22.73
C ALA A 33 1.45 1.07 -22.93
N SER A 34 0.72 1.34 -21.84
CA SER A 34 -0.55 2.08 -21.88
C SER A 34 -0.36 3.56 -22.23
N GLY A 35 0.69 4.20 -21.70
CA GLY A 35 1.00 5.61 -21.99
C GLY A 35 1.47 5.86 -23.42
N LEU A 36 2.01 4.84 -24.09
CA LEU A 36 2.54 4.93 -25.46
C LEU A 36 1.50 4.62 -26.55
N ARG A 37 0.29 4.15 -26.19
CA ARG A 37 -0.70 3.65 -27.16
C ARG A 37 -2.04 4.41 -27.11
N PRO A 38 -2.71 4.59 -28.26
CA PRO A 38 -4.01 5.25 -28.36
C PRO A 38 -5.22 4.42 -27.86
N GLU A 39 -5.04 3.18 -27.39
CA GLU A 39 -6.10 2.40 -26.71
C GLU A 39 -5.77 2.12 -25.21
N PRO A 40 -5.81 3.14 -24.32
CA PRO A 40 -5.37 3.00 -22.94
C PRO A 40 -6.25 2.09 -22.08
N ILE A 41 -7.56 2.03 -22.36
CA ILE A 41 -8.59 1.58 -21.41
C ILE A 41 -8.46 0.11 -21.01
N ARG A 42 -8.15 -0.79 -21.95
CA ARG A 42 -7.96 -2.23 -21.62
C ARG A 42 -6.73 -2.45 -20.74
N LEU A 43 -5.67 -1.67 -20.96
CA LEU A 43 -4.44 -1.75 -20.18
C LEU A 43 -4.63 -1.13 -18.79
N THR A 44 -5.49 -0.12 -18.63
CA THR A 44 -5.84 0.43 -17.31
C THR A 44 -6.32 -0.65 -16.34
N SER A 45 -7.25 -1.51 -16.76
CA SER A 45 -7.74 -2.60 -15.90
C SER A 45 -6.65 -3.63 -15.58
N VAL A 46 -5.77 -3.93 -16.54
CA VAL A 46 -4.64 -4.83 -16.33
C VAL A 46 -3.65 -4.24 -15.32
N VAL A 47 -3.30 -2.96 -15.45
CA VAL A 47 -2.41 -2.24 -14.53
C VAL A 47 -2.97 -2.29 -13.11
N VAL A 48 -4.27 -2.01 -12.94
CA VAL A 48 -4.92 -2.05 -11.62
C VAL A 48 -4.90 -3.46 -11.01
N VAL A 49 -5.21 -4.50 -11.79
CA VAL A 49 -5.17 -5.88 -11.29
C VAL A 49 -3.76 -6.27 -10.86
N LEU A 50 -2.74 -5.91 -11.66
CA LEU A 50 -1.34 -6.21 -11.33
C LEU A 50 -0.86 -5.42 -10.10
N LEU A 51 -1.26 -4.15 -9.97
CA LEU A 51 -1.01 -3.32 -8.78
C LEU A 51 -1.63 -3.95 -7.53
N ALA A 52 -2.92 -4.29 -7.58
CA ALA A 52 -3.63 -4.91 -6.47
C ALA A 52 -3.01 -6.26 -6.08
N ALA A 53 -2.73 -7.12 -7.06
CA ALA A 53 -2.12 -8.42 -6.83
C ALA A 53 -0.71 -8.30 -6.25
N SER A 54 0.10 -7.34 -6.75
CA SER A 54 1.44 -7.05 -6.20
C SER A 54 1.37 -6.60 -4.74
N ALA A 55 0.47 -5.65 -4.44
CA ALA A 55 0.27 -5.15 -3.08
C ALA A 55 -0.16 -6.27 -2.11
N VAL A 56 -1.14 -7.09 -2.51
CA VAL A 56 -1.60 -8.23 -1.72
C VAL A 56 -0.47 -9.24 -1.52
N ALA A 57 0.30 -9.57 -2.55
CA ALA A 57 1.43 -10.50 -2.45
C ALA A 57 2.50 -10.00 -1.47
N PHE A 58 2.86 -8.71 -1.54
CA PHE A 58 3.81 -8.10 -0.61
C PHE A 58 3.31 -8.06 0.84
N LEU A 59 2.01 -7.86 1.05
CA LEU A 59 1.44 -7.90 2.40
C LEU A 59 1.32 -9.35 2.91
N ALA A 60 0.95 -10.29 2.03
CA ALA A 60 0.79 -11.70 2.36
C ALA A 60 2.13 -12.34 2.78
N ASP A 61 3.23 -11.99 2.10
CA ASP A 61 4.59 -12.39 2.48
C ASP A 61 4.98 -11.96 3.90
N ARG A 62 4.41 -10.84 4.37
CA ARG A 62 4.74 -10.22 5.68
C ARG A 62 3.80 -10.65 6.79
N ARG A 63 2.50 -10.76 6.50
CA ARG A 63 1.41 -10.85 7.50
C ARG A 63 0.53 -12.08 7.35
N GLY A 64 0.79 -12.89 6.33
CA GLY A 64 0.00 -14.04 5.94
C GLY A 64 -1.14 -13.67 4.98
N PRO A 65 -1.55 -14.61 4.11
CA PRO A 65 -2.54 -14.36 3.06
C PRO A 65 -3.91 -13.94 3.60
N GLY A 66 -4.35 -14.49 4.74
CA GLY A 66 -5.65 -14.12 5.34
C GLY A 66 -5.74 -12.65 5.76
N ARG A 67 -4.69 -12.12 6.41
CA ARG A 67 -4.65 -10.69 6.78
C ARG A 67 -4.53 -9.79 5.55
N ALA A 68 -3.73 -10.21 4.56
CA ALA A 68 -3.57 -9.45 3.33
C ALA A 68 -4.89 -9.35 2.54
N ALA A 69 -5.58 -10.49 2.36
CA ALA A 69 -6.88 -10.53 1.71
C ALA A 69 -7.94 -9.74 2.49
N GLY A 70 -7.98 -9.88 3.81
CA GLY A 70 -8.89 -9.12 4.67
C GLY A 70 -8.69 -7.60 4.57
N ALA A 71 -7.44 -7.14 4.66
CA ALA A 71 -7.10 -5.71 4.57
C ALA A 71 -7.42 -5.14 3.19
N PHE A 72 -7.11 -5.89 2.12
CA PHE A 72 -7.47 -5.51 0.76
C PHE A 72 -8.98 -5.43 0.59
N ALA A 73 -9.72 -6.48 0.97
CA ALA A 73 -11.18 -6.53 0.85
C ALA A 73 -11.87 -5.40 1.64
N ALA A 74 -11.40 -5.11 2.85
CA ALA A 74 -11.92 -3.99 3.64
C ALA A 74 -11.69 -2.64 2.96
N THR A 75 -10.50 -2.44 2.39
CA THR A 75 -10.16 -1.20 1.66
C THR A 75 -11.04 -1.03 0.43
N VAL A 76 -11.19 -2.09 -0.38
CA VAL A 76 -12.07 -2.11 -1.56
C VAL A 76 -13.52 -1.82 -1.16
N ALA A 77 -14.01 -2.45 -0.08
CA ALA A 77 -15.38 -2.25 0.37
C ALA A 77 -15.64 -0.82 0.86
N ILE A 78 -14.71 -0.23 1.62
CA ILE A 78 -14.83 1.15 2.11
C ILE A 78 -14.80 2.14 0.93
N GLY A 79 -13.85 1.99 0.01
CA GLY A 79 -13.77 2.85 -1.17
C GLY A 79 -15.01 2.73 -2.07
N TYR A 80 -15.44 1.50 -2.36
CA TYR A 80 -16.65 1.26 -3.13
C TYR A 80 -17.91 1.83 -2.45
N ALA A 81 -18.04 1.70 -1.13
CA ALA A 81 -19.17 2.26 -0.41
C ALA A 81 -19.18 3.80 -0.49
N ALA A 82 -18.02 4.43 -0.33
CA ALA A 82 -17.88 5.88 -0.47
C ALA A 82 -18.28 6.35 -1.87
N GLU A 83 -17.79 5.69 -2.91
CA GLU A 83 -18.15 5.93 -4.31
C GLU A 83 -19.65 5.76 -4.58
N TRP A 84 -20.23 4.67 -4.08
CA TRP A 84 -21.64 4.35 -4.25
C TRP A 84 -22.54 5.41 -3.60
N ILE A 85 -22.13 5.95 -2.44
CA ILE A 85 -22.78 7.09 -1.79
C ILE A 85 -22.54 8.38 -2.61
N GLY A 86 -21.30 8.60 -3.06
CA GLY A 86 -20.87 9.76 -3.82
C GLY A 86 -21.71 9.98 -5.07
N ILE A 87 -21.81 8.97 -5.95
CA ILE A 87 -22.58 9.09 -7.20
C ILE A 87 -24.10 9.29 -6.98
N ARG A 88 -24.62 9.05 -5.77
CA ARG A 88 -26.05 9.21 -5.45
C ARG A 88 -26.38 10.49 -4.72
N THR A 89 -25.43 11.02 -3.96
CA THR A 89 -25.68 12.12 -3.04
C THR A 89 -24.82 13.35 -3.32
N GLY A 90 -23.79 13.21 -4.16
CA GLY A 90 -22.75 14.22 -4.35
C GLY A 90 -21.83 14.40 -3.13
N LEU A 91 -22.06 13.70 -2.02
CA LEU A 91 -21.23 13.80 -0.82
C LEU A 91 -20.32 12.58 -0.68
N PRO A 92 -19.04 12.75 -0.30
CA PRO A 92 -18.34 14.00 -0.01
C PRO A 92 -17.66 14.66 -1.24
N PHE A 93 -17.74 14.06 -2.43
CA PHE A 93 -16.84 14.38 -3.54
C PHE A 93 -17.26 15.56 -4.42
N GLY A 94 -18.52 15.97 -4.37
CA GLY A 94 -19.20 16.77 -5.39
C GLY A 94 -20.08 15.88 -6.28
N GLU A 95 -20.92 16.49 -7.11
CA GLU A 95 -21.74 15.74 -8.08
C GLU A 95 -20.87 15.29 -9.27
N TYR A 96 -20.87 13.98 -9.55
CA TYR A 96 -20.12 13.38 -10.65
C TYR A 96 -20.82 12.12 -11.16
N SER A 97 -20.47 11.69 -12.37
CA SER A 97 -20.99 10.45 -12.96
C SER A 97 -19.89 9.67 -13.67
N TYR A 98 -19.94 8.34 -13.53
CA TYR A 98 -19.09 7.44 -14.30
C TYR A 98 -19.63 7.28 -15.72
N THR A 99 -18.72 7.27 -16.69
CA THR A 99 -19.08 6.96 -18.08
C THR A 99 -19.18 5.45 -18.29
N SER A 100 -19.63 5.03 -19.47
CA SER A 100 -19.78 3.60 -19.81
C SER A 100 -18.46 2.90 -20.15
N VAL A 101 -17.33 3.64 -20.12
CA VAL A 101 -16.00 3.19 -20.55
C VAL A 101 -15.41 2.13 -19.62
N LEU A 102 -15.45 2.37 -18.31
CA LEU A 102 -14.94 1.41 -17.32
C LEU A 102 -16.04 0.40 -16.96
N ARG A 103 -15.81 -0.86 -17.32
CA ARG A 103 -16.68 -1.99 -17.01
C ARG A 103 -15.88 -3.16 -16.41
N PRO A 104 -16.51 -4.01 -15.58
CA PRO A 104 -17.91 -3.96 -15.16
C PRO A 104 -18.18 -2.89 -14.09
N GLN A 105 -19.42 -2.40 -14.06
CA GLN A 105 -19.92 -1.54 -12.99
C GLN A 105 -20.88 -2.32 -12.12
N ALA A 106 -20.73 -2.19 -10.81
CA ALA A 106 -21.68 -2.67 -9.83
C ALA A 106 -22.35 -1.44 -9.22
N GLY A 107 -23.69 -1.39 -9.20
CA GLY A 107 -24.43 -0.28 -8.61
C GLY A 107 -24.11 1.12 -9.17
N GLY A 108 -23.56 1.22 -10.39
CA GLY A 108 -23.11 2.46 -11.03
C GLY A 108 -21.64 2.82 -10.80
N VAL A 109 -20.88 2.02 -10.05
CA VAL A 109 -19.47 2.25 -9.73
C VAL A 109 -18.61 1.18 -10.42
N PRO A 110 -17.56 1.55 -11.17
CA PRO A 110 -16.62 0.60 -11.75
C PRO A 110 -15.86 -0.17 -10.66
N VAL A 111 -15.95 -1.51 -10.71
CA VAL A 111 -15.31 -2.37 -9.70
C VAL A 111 -13.79 -2.18 -9.66
N ILE A 112 -13.20 -1.84 -10.82
CA ILE A 112 -11.76 -1.65 -10.96
C ILE A 112 -11.26 -0.41 -10.19
N VAL A 113 -12.05 0.64 -10.06
CA VAL A 113 -11.66 1.85 -9.31
C VAL A 113 -11.48 1.50 -7.82
N ALA A 114 -12.43 0.78 -7.25
CA ALA A 114 -12.34 0.29 -5.87
C ALA A 114 -11.14 -0.65 -5.67
N ALA A 115 -10.82 -1.50 -6.65
CA ALA A 115 -9.65 -2.38 -6.60
C ALA A 115 -8.32 -1.60 -6.62
N ALA A 116 -8.24 -0.51 -7.38
CA ALA A 116 -7.07 0.37 -7.44
C ALA A 116 -6.80 1.01 -6.07
N TRP A 117 -7.85 1.54 -5.45
CA TRP A 117 -7.84 2.03 -4.06
C TRP A 117 -7.39 0.95 -3.07
N GLY A 118 -7.84 -0.29 -3.26
CA GLY A 118 -7.37 -1.45 -2.50
C GLY A 118 -5.86 -1.60 -2.51
N GLY A 119 -5.24 -1.62 -3.70
CA GLY A 119 -3.79 -1.79 -3.84
C GLY A 119 -3.00 -0.61 -3.29
N MET A 120 -3.38 0.61 -3.68
CA MET A 120 -2.70 1.83 -3.22
C MET A 120 -2.89 2.09 -1.73
N GLY A 121 -4.03 1.73 -1.15
CA GLY A 121 -4.28 1.86 0.28
C GLY A 121 -3.31 1.01 1.12
N LEU A 122 -3.03 -0.23 0.70
CA LEU A 122 -2.01 -1.06 1.35
C LEU A 122 -0.61 -0.44 1.25
N ALA A 123 -0.27 0.14 0.10
CA ALA A 123 1.01 0.78 -0.14
C ALA A 123 1.19 2.05 0.71
N ALA A 124 0.17 2.92 0.74
CA ALA A 124 0.12 4.11 1.56
C ALA A 124 0.22 3.80 3.06
N HIS A 125 -0.47 2.75 3.53
CA HIS A 125 -0.34 2.29 4.91
C HIS A 125 1.10 1.86 5.26
N ALA A 126 1.79 1.17 4.35
CA ALA A 126 3.19 0.75 4.58
C ALA A 126 4.15 1.95 4.67
N VAL A 127 4.01 2.93 3.76
CA VAL A 127 4.77 4.18 3.80
C VAL A 127 4.49 4.95 5.10
N ALA A 128 3.22 5.08 5.49
CA ALA A 128 2.83 5.73 6.73
C ALA A 128 3.41 5.03 7.97
N THR A 129 3.44 3.70 7.98
CA THR A 129 4.06 2.91 9.05
C THR A 129 5.55 3.20 9.18
N ALA A 130 6.25 3.46 8.05
CA ALA A 130 7.64 3.91 8.06
C ALA A 130 7.81 5.33 8.63
N VAL A 131 6.91 6.25 8.24
CA VAL A 131 6.96 7.68 8.57
C VAL A 131 6.43 7.99 9.98
N ALA A 132 5.57 7.15 10.54
CA ALA A 132 5.01 7.31 11.90
C ALA A 132 4.86 5.93 12.59
N PRO A 133 5.97 5.29 12.98
CA PRO A 133 5.93 3.94 13.56
C PRO A 133 5.32 3.91 14.96
N GLU A 134 5.44 4.97 15.76
CA GLU A 134 5.07 4.95 17.18
C GLU A 134 3.66 5.50 17.45
N ASN A 135 3.28 6.58 16.77
CA ASN A 135 2.00 7.27 16.98
C ASN A 135 0.95 6.83 15.95
N ARG A 136 -0.11 6.16 16.42
CA ARG A 136 -1.19 5.64 15.57
C ARG A 136 -1.94 6.74 14.82
N VAL A 137 -2.20 7.87 15.46
CA VAL A 137 -2.96 8.97 14.87
C VAL A 137 -2.13 9.65 13.79
N ALA A 138 -0.85 9.90 14.07
CA ALA A 138 0.08 10.41 13.07
C ALA A 138 0.24 9.46 11.88
N ARG A 139 0.19 8.14 12.11
CA ARG A 139 0.22 7.13 11.06
C ARG A 139 -1.03 7.15 10.19
N TRP A 140 -2.21 7.20 10.80
CA TRP A 140 -3.47 7.28 10.04
C TRP A 140 -3.54 8.58 9.24
N ALA A 141 -3.14 9.71 9.83
CA ALA A 141 -3.06 10.98 9.13
C ALA A 141 -2.05 10.94 7.96
N ALA A 142 -0.85 10.39 8.18
CA ALA A 142 0.16 10.27 7.14
C ALA A 142 -0.28 9.31 6.02
N GLY A 143 -0.91 8.19 6.35
CA GLY A 143 -1.41 7.23 5.37
C GLY A 143 -2.57 7.78 4.57
N ALA A 144 -3.47 8.51 5.23
CA ALA A 144 -4.57 9.18 4.57
C ALA A 144 -4.07 10.22 3.57
N ALA A 145 -3.16 11.10 4.00
CA ALA A 145 -2.55 12.08 3.13
C ALA A 145 -1.73 11.43 1.99
N ALA A 146 -1.01 10.33 2.26
CA ALA A 146 -0.24 9.62 1.25
C ALA A 146 -1.12 8.94 0.20
N LEU A 147 -2.29 8.42 0.60
CA LEU A 147 -3.25 7.82 -0.33
C LEU A 147 -3.94 8.90 -1.18
N THR A 148 -4.48 9.95 -0.55
CA THR A 148 -5.11 11.07 -1.26
C THR A 148 -4.12 11.87 -2.13
N ALA A 149 -2.82 11.88 -1.80
CA ALA A 149 -1.81 12.49 -2.67
C ALA A 149 -1.75 11.84 -4.06
N TRP A 150 -2.17 10.59 -4.19
CA TRP A 150 -2.25 9.89 -5.47
C TRP A 150 -3.35 10.46 -6.38
N ASP A 151 -4.44 10.98 -5.79
CA ASP A 151 -5.56 11.57 -6.54
C ASP A 151 -5.13 12.81 -7.35
N LEU A 152 -4.05 13.47 -6.93
CA LEU A 152 -3.44 14.58 -7.68
C LEU A 152 -2.94 14.15 -9.06
N PHE A 153 -2.66 12.86 -9.26
CA PHE A 153 -2.35 12.25 -10.54
C PHE A 153 -3.57 11.56 -11.15
N LEU A 154 -4.24 10.73 -10.37
CA LEU A 154 -5.34 9.88 -10.83
C LEU A 154 -6.45 10.74 -11.43
N ASP A 155 -7.00 11.69 -10.70
CA ASP A 155 -8.20 12.40 -11.16
C ASP A 155 -7.99 13.19 -12.45
N PRO A 156 -6.91 13.99 -12.63
CA PRO A 156 -6.64 14.62 -13.92
C PRO A 156 -6.47 13.62 -15.06
N GLN A 157 -5.87 12.45 -14.79
CA GLN A 157 -5.74 11.40 -15.81
C GLN A 157 -7.10 10.83 -16.21
N MET A 158 -7.96 10.58 -15.23
CA MET A 158 -9.26 9.95 -15.45
C MET A 158 -10.23 10.89 -16.17
N LEU A 159 -10.12 12.21 -15.94
CA LEU A 159 -10.80 13.24 -16.75
C LEU A 159 -10.32 13.26 -18.19
N ARG A 160 -9.01 13.24 -18.43
CA ARG A 160 -8.45 13.19 -19.79
C ARG A 160 -8.91 11.96 -20.57
N LEU A 161 -9.10 10.85 -19.87
CA LEU A 161 -9.58 9.59 -20.44
C LEU A 161 -11.12 9.50 -20.52
N GLY A 162 -11.84 10.50 -20.00
CA GLY A 162 -13.31 10.53 -20.00
C GLY A 162 -13.94 9.39 -19.20
N LEU A 163 -13.31 8.96 -18.10
CA LEU A 163 -13.81 7.82 -17.31
C LEU A 163 -14.93 8.23 -16.35
N TRP A 164 -14.91 9.48 -15.90
CA TRP A 164 -16.00 10.14 -15.20
C TRP A 164 -15.94 11.64 -15.49
N THR A 165 -17.01 12.35 -15.13
CA THR A 165 -17.10 13.81 -15.25
C THR A 165 -17.77 14.38 -14.02
N TRP A 166 -17.27 15.52 -13.54
CA TRP A 166 -17.96 16.32 -12.52
C TRP A 166 -19.04 17.20 -13.15
N ALA A 167 -20.07 17.53 -12.38
CA ALA A 167 -21.12 18.46 -12.82
C ALA A 167 -20.58 19.90 -12.93
N ASP A 168 -19.77 20.30 -11.95
CA ASP A 168 -19.09 21.59 -11.91
C ASP A 168 -17.57 21.39 -11.95
N ASP A 169 -16.89 22.16 -12.80
CA ASP A 169 -15.43 22.11 -12.91
C ASP A 169 -14.76 22.63 -11.63
N GLY A 170 -13.86 21.83 -11.09
CA GLY A 170 -13.03 22.22 -9.97
C GLY A 170 -11.71 22.91 -10.35
N PRO A 171 -11.08 23.59 -9.38
CA PRO A 171 -9.91 24.43 -9.65
C PRO A 171 -8.64 23.64 -10.00
N TYR A 172 -8.58 22.34 -9.65
CA TYR A 172 -7.43 21.50 -9.96
C TYR A 172 -7.73 20.65 -11.20
N ARG A 173 -7.54 21.23 -12.39
CA ARG A 173 -7.78 20.55 -13.68
C ARG A 173 -9.17 19.94 -13.83
N GLY A 174 -10.19 20.65 -13.36
CA GLY A 174 -11.58 20.18 -13.40
C GLY A 174 -11.97 19.36 -12.17
N VAL A 175 -11.04 19.02 -11.27
CA VAL A 175 -11.31 18.25 -10.05
C VAL A 175 -11.69 19.17 -8.89
N PRO A 176 -12.89 19.02 -8.28
CA PRO A 176 -13.31 19.83 -7.14
C PRO A 176 -12.46 19.60 -5.88
N LEU A 177 -12.27 20.64 -5.06
CA LEU A 177 -11.54 20.49 -3.79
C LEU A 177 -12.27 19.58 -2.79
N SER A 178 -13.60 19.48 -2.90
CA SER A 178 -14.42 18.54 -2.13
C SER A 178 -14.02 17.09 -2.38
N ASN A 179 -13.58 16.74 -3.60
CA ASN A 179 -13.13 15.40 -3.93
C ASN A 179 -11.92 15.00 -3.07
N PHE A 180 -10.87 15.82 -3.06
CA PHE A 180 -9.68 15.57 -2.23
C PHE A 180 -10.00 15.54 -0.74
N ALA A 181 -10.86 16.45 -0.26
CA ALA A 181 -11.28 16.46 1.14
C ALA A 181 -12.06 15.19 1.51
N GLY A 182 -12.97 14.75 0.64
CA GLY A 182 -13.73 13.52 0.78
C GLY A 182 -12.83 12.29 0.82
N TRP A 183 -11.91 12.18 -0.14
CA TRP A 183 -10.96 11.09 -0.19
C TRP A 183 -9.99 11.08 0.99
N LEU A 184 -9.62 12.24 1.53
CA LEU A 184 -8.83 12.30 2.76
C LEU A 184 -9.57 11.66 3.94
N VAL A 185 -10.87 11.96 4.10
CA VAL A 185 -11.71 11.36 5.15
C VAL A 185 -11.87 9.85 4.95
N VAL A 186 -12.17 9.42 3.73
CA VAL A 186 -12.30 7.98 3.39
C VAL A 186 -10.98 7.26 3.63
N SER A 187 -9.86 7.89 3.28
CA SER A 187 -8.53 7.31 3.47
C SER A 187 -8.20 7.12 4.95
N VAL A 188 -8.65 7.99 5.86
CA VAL A 188 -8.50 7.76 7.32
C VAL A 188 -9.21 6.47 7.73
N LEU A 189 -10.44 6.23 7.24
CA LEU A 189 -11.20 5.01 7.53
C LEU A 189 -10.47 3.77 6.97
N VAL A 190 -9.92 3.86 5.76
CA VAL A 190 -9.09 2.82 5.17
C VAL A 190 -7.86 2.53 6.04
N MET A 191 -7.13 3.56 6.48
CA MET A 191 -5.95 3.37 7.34
C MET A 191 -6.31 2.69 8.66
N MET A 192 -7.43 3.07 9.27
CA MET A 192 -7.94 2.44 10.48
C MET A 192 -8.29 0.96 10.24
N ALA A 193 -8.99 0.64 9.16
CA ALA A 193 -9.37 -0.72 8.82
C ALA A 193 -8.15 -1.62 8.57
N ILE A 194 -7.15 -1.12 7.84
CA ILE A 194 -5.90 -1.86 7.60
C ILE A 194 -5.16 -2.11 8.92
N ASP A 195 -4.99 -1.10 9.77
CA ASP A 195 -4.27 -1.22 11.05
C ASP A 195 -4.98 -2.21 12.01
N LEU A 196 -6.32 -2.23 12.01
CA LEU A 196 -7.13 -3.19 12.76
C LEU A 196 -6.93 -4.63 12.28
N ILE A 197 -6.87 -4.88 10.98
CA ILE A 197 -6.78 -6.23 10.39
C ILE A 197 -5.34 -6.77 10.42
N VAL A 198 -4.39 -5.93 10.02
CA VAL A 198 -2.97 -6.30 9.99
C VAL A 198 -2.41 -6.45 11.39
N GLY A 199 -2.99 -5.73 12.36
CA GLY A 199 -2.51 -5.65 13.73
C GLY A 199 -1.24 -4.80 13.81
N ARG A 200 -0.95 -4.30 15.02
CA ARG A 200 0.28 -3.54 15.26
C ARG A 200 1.49 -4.36 14.78
N GLU A 201 2.51 -3.67 14.26
CA GLU A 201 3.88 -4.13 14.47
C GLU A 201 4.11 -4.14 15.98
N ASP A 202 3.59 -5.15 16.68
CA ASP A 202 3.87 -5.31 18.08
C ASP A 202 5.35 -5.66 18.19
N ALA A 203 6.11 -4.61 18.47
CA ALA A 203 7.21 -4.58 19.41
C ALA A 203 7.47 -5.98 19.99
N ALA A 204 8.31 -6.74 19.30
CA ALA A 204 9.07 -7.83 19.91
C ALA A 204 9.79 -7.35 21.20
N VAL A 205 9.94 -6.03 21.38
CA VAL A 205 10.38 -5.38 22.61
C VAL A 205 9.41 -5.57 23.80
N ARG A 206 8.09 -5.75 23.60
CA ARG A 206 7.14 -5.97 24.71
C ARG A 206 7.12 -7.42 25.21
N SER A 207 7.37 -8.42 24.36
CA SER A 207 7.60 -9.80 24.83
C SER A 207 8.95 -9.97 25.54
N TRP A 208 9.91 -9.07 25.27
CA TRP A 208 11.16 -8.99 26.04
C TRP A 208 11.01 -8.25 27.39
N ARG A 209 10.11 -7.27 27.50
CA ARG A 209 9.81 -6.58 28.77
C ARG A 209 9.00 -7.47 29.73
N ASN A 210 8.19 -8.36 29.18
CA ASN A 210 7.51 -9.42 29.92
C ASN A 210 8.28 -10.73 29.72
N GLY A 211 9.56 -10.76 30.13
CA GLY A 211 10.30 -12.01 30.26
C GLY A 211 9.52 -13.02 31.11
N PRO A 212 9.85 -14.32 31.04
CA PRO A 212 9.15 -15.33 31.82
C PRO A 212 9.14 -14.86 33.28
N SER A 213 7.95 -14.65 33.83
CA SER A 213 7.77 -14.62 35.27
C SER A 213 8.50 -15.85 35.80
N TRP A 214 9.47 -15.63 36.69
CA TRP A 214 10.16 -16.69 37.40
C TRP A 214 9.12 -17.61 38.07
N SER A 215 8.74 -18.69 37.40
CA SER A 215 8.15 -19.83 38.09
C SER A 215 9.33 -20.64 38.64
N ARG A 216 9.55 -20.53 39.95
CA ARG A 216 10.44 -21.43 40.67
C ARG A 216 9.90 -22.86 40.51
N SER A 217 10.46 -23.63 39.58
CA SER A 217 10.27 -25.08 39.52
C SER A 217 11.12 -25.74 40.62
N PRO A 218 10.56 -26.49 41.58
CA PRO A 218 11.33 -27.13 42.64
C PRO A 218 11.85 -28.49 42.16
N SER A 219 12.95 -28.51 41.40
CA SER A 219 13.73 -29.73 41.20
C SER A 219 15.17 -29.44 40.73
N TRP A 220 15.98 -28.91 41.64
CA TRP A 220 17.43 -28.85 41.44
C TRP A 220 18.05 -30.21 41.73
N ARG A 221 18.70 -30.82 40.73
CA ARG A 221 19.69 -31.88 40.91
C ARG A 221 21.02 -31.40 40.34
N GLN A 222 22.03 -31.25 41.20
CA GLN A 222 23.40 -30.87 40.82
C GLN A 222 24.04 -31.97 39.96
N GLY A 223 24.19 -31.71 38.67
CA GLY A 223 25.09 -32.44 37.78
C GLY A 223 26.32 -31.59 37.47
N ARG A 224 27.51 -32.09 37.82
CA ARG A 224 28.82 -31.47 37.52
C ARG A 224 29.10 -31.45 36.02
N SER A 225 28.69 -30.39 35.31
CA SER A 225 29.43 -29.87 34.16
C SER A 225 28.84 -28.53 33.72
N TRP A 226 29.63 -27.47 33.81
CA TRP A 226 29.31 -26.19 33.20
C TRP A 226 29.62 -26.29 31.70
N ARG A 227 28.59 -26.41 30.86
CA ARG A 227 28.70 -26.16 29.42
C ARG A 227 27.95 -24.87 29.11
N HIS A 228 28.69 -23.80 28.82
CA HIS A 228 28.13 -22.63 28.15
C HIS A 228 27.67 -23.04 26.75
N GLY A 229 26.41 -23.44 26.63
CA GLY A 229 25.71 -23.64 25.38
C GLY A 229 24.66 -22.56 25.20
N GLN A 230 25.07 -21.31 25.00
CA GLN A 230 24.16 -20.28 24.50
C GLN A 230 23.94 -20.51 23.01
N SER A 231 23.12 -21.49 22.64
CA SER A 231 22.55 -21.50 21.29
C SER A 231 21.39 -20.51 21.28
N TRP A 232 21.71 -19.22 21.10
CA TRP A 232 20.74 -18.24 20.63
C TRP A 232 20.33 -18.67 19.23
N ARG A 233 19.24 -19.43 19.10
CA ARG A 233 18.55 -19.51 17.81
C ARG A 233 17.90 -18.15 17.62
N HIS A 234 18.56 -17.29 16.86
CA HIS A 234 17.85 -16.25 16.14
C HIS A 234 16.75 -16.97 15.35
N GLY A 235 15.51 -16.93 15.83
CA GLY A 235 14.36 -17.18 14.96
C GLY A 235 14.51 -16.25 13.75
N PRO A 236 14.04 -16.66 12.55
CA PRO A 236 14.21 -15.85 11.34
C PRO A 236 13.82 -14.43 11.69
N SER A 237 14.73 -13.49 11.53
CA SER A 237 14.51 -12.09 11.82
C SER A 237 13.28 -11.65 11.04
N SER A 238 12.12 -11.65 11.70
CA SER A 238 10.96 -10.95 11.20
C SER A 238 11.40 -9.50 11.20
N GLU A 239 11.90 -9.00 10.06
CA GLU A 239 12.27 -7.60 9.90
C GLU A 239 11.14 -6.77 10.51
N SER A 240 11.40 -6.20 11.69
CA SER A 240 10.41 -5.38 12.40
C SER A 240 10.32 -4.07 11.63
N GLY A 241 9.29 -3.93 10.82
CA GLY A 241 9.09 -2.76 9.99
C GLY A 241 8.15 -3.00 8.80
N PRO A 242 7.83 -1.91 8.09
CA PRO A 242 6.88 -1.92 6.99
C PRO A 242 7.35 -2.83 5.85
N SER A 243 6.42 -3.31 5.03
CA SER A 243 6.76 -4.10 3.84
C SER A 243 7.59 -3.27 2.86
N ARG A 244 8.86 -3.62 2.67
CA ARG A 244 9.73 -2.96 1.68
C ARG A 244 9.12 -3.01 0.28
N GLY A 245 8.48 -4.12 -0.09
CA GLY A 245 7.79 -4.24 -1.38
C GLY A 245 6.64 -3.25 -1.56
N LEU A 246 5.83 -3.02 -0.51
CA LEU A 246 4.76 -2.01 -0.55
C LEU A 246 5.31 -0.57 -0.61
N VAL A 247 6.39 -0.28 0.10
CA VAL A 247 7.08 1.01 0.02
C VAL A 247 7.67 1.23 -1.38
N THR A 248 8.24 0.18 -1.99
CA THR A 248 8.71 0.18 -3.37
C THR A 248 7.55 0.44 -4.33
N LEU A 249 6.42 -0.27 -4.21
CA LEU A 249 5.24 -0.07 -5.06
C LEU A 249 4.77 1.39 -5.02
N TYR A 250 4.60 1.97 -3.83
CA TYR A 250 4.22 3.37 -3.69
C TYR A 250 5.22 4.32 -4.36
N SER A 251 6.52 4.05 -4.20
CA SER A 251 7.59 4.89 -4.76
C SER A 251 7.68 4.78 -6.29
N VAL A 252 7.45 3.58 -6.83
CA VAL A 252 7.38 3.32 -8.28
C VAL A 252 6.20 4.07 -8.88
N MET A 253 5.03 4.00 -8.25
CA MET A 253 3.85 4.77 -8.68
C MET A 253 4.13 6.27 -8.71
N ALA A 254 4.64 6.83 -7.60
CA ALA A 254 4.99 8.25 -7.52
C ALA A 254 5.96 8.68 -8.64
N ALA A 255 7.01 7.90 -8.89
CA ALA A 255 8.00 8.21 -9.92
C ALA A 255 7.42 8.09 -11.33
N MET A 256 6.69 7.01 -11.61
CA MET A 256 6.13 6.76 -12.93
C MET A 256 5.08 7.78 -13.33
N GLU A 257 4.18 8.16 -12.42
CA GLU A 257 3.14 9.14 -12.71
C GLU A 257 3.73 10.55 -12.87
N THR A 258 4.71 10.91 -12.03
CA THR A 258 5.47 12.15 -12.21
C THR A 258 6.09 12.21 -13.61
N LEU A 259 6.80 11.15 -14.01
CA LEU A 259 7.43 11.08 -15.33
C LEU A 259 6.39 11.06 -16.47
N ALA A 260 5.28 10.36 -16.26
CA ALA A 260 4.24 10.23 -17.28
C ALA A 260 3.62 11.59 -17.60
N PHE A 261 3.22 12.34 -16.58
CA PHE A 261 2.69 13.69 -16.76
C PHE A 261 3.74 14.70 -17.22
N ALA A 262 5.00 14.56 -16.80
CA ALA A 262 6.06 15.48 -17.21
C ALA A 262 6.50 15.30 -18.67
N ALA A 263 6.52 14.06 -19.19
CA ALA A 263 7.27 13.75 -20.41
C ALA A 263 6.69 12.64 -21.31
N VAL A 264 5.65 11.90 -20.90
CA VAL A 264 5.12 10.78 -21.72
C VAL A 264 3.73 11.10 -22.28
N PHE A 265 2.85 11.70 -21.50
CA PHE A 265 1.51 12.02 -21.95
C PHE A 265 1.53 13.22 -22.89
N GLU A 266 0.67 13.16 -23.91
CA GLU A 266 0.49 14.23 -24.89
C GLU A 266 -0.95 14.75 -24.86
N PRO A 267 -1.18 16.06 -24.58
CA PRO A 267 -0.19 17.01 -24.09
C PRO A 267 0.30 16.64 -22.67
N GLY A 268 1.52 17.06 -22.34
CA GLY A 268 2.09 16.93 -21.00
C GLY A 268 1.45 17.89 -20.00
N ASP A 269 1.67 17.63 -18.71
CA ASP A 269 1.15 18.46 -17.62
C ASP A 269 2.17 18.62 -16.48
N PRO A 270 3.06 19.63 -16.56
CA PRO A 270 4.09 19.87 -15.56
C PRO A 270 3.55 20.23 -14.17
N LEU A 271 2.35 20.84 -14.11
CA LEU A 271 1.73 21.21 -12.83
C LEU A 271 1.25 19.96 -12.09
N VAL A 272 0.58 19.02 -12.79
CA VAL A 272 0.21 17.72 -12.18
C VAL A 272 1.46 16.95 -11.78
N ALA A 273 2.46 16.91 -12.67
CA ALA A 273 3.73 16.24 -12.39
C ALA A 273 4.38 16.76 -11.09
N ALA A 274 4.47 18.09 -10.94
CA ALA A 274 5.05 18.70 -9.75
C ALA A 274 4.16 18.50 -8.50
N ALA A 275 2.86 18.74 -8.60
CA ALA A 275 1.94 18.65 -7.47
C ALA A 275 1.88 17.22 -6.89
N GLY A 276 1.59 16.23 -7.73
CA GLY A 276 1.55 14.84 -7.30
C GLY A 276 2.93 14.31 -6.89
N GLY A 277 3.98 14.67 -7.63
CA GLY A 277 5.34 14.20 -7.38
C GLY A 277 5.90 14.70 -6.05
N VAL A 278 5.68 15.97 -5.73
CA VAL A 278 6.01 16.55 -4.43
C VAL A 278 5.16 15.93 -3.31
N ALA A 279 3.85 15.80 -3.52
CA ALA A 279 2.94 15.28 -2.52
C ALA A 279 3.25 13.82 -2.13
N MET A 280 3.38 12.91 -3.10
CA MET A 280 3.76 11.52 -2.83
C MET A 280 5.22 11.41 -2.38
N GLY A 281 6.12 12.20 -2.96
CA GLY A 281 7.54 12.24 -2.60
C GLY A 281 7.78 12.61 -1.14
N ALA A 282 6.94 13.49 -0.57
CA ALA A 282 6.98 13.87 0.85
C ALA A 282 6.79 12.69 1.81
N PHE A 283 6.17 11.59 1.36
CA PHE A 283 6.01 10.37 2.14
C PHE A 283 7.01 9.28 1.74
N ALA A 284 7.25 9.10 0.43
CA ALA A 284 8.15 8.08 -0.08
C ALA A 284 9.61 8.29 0.39
N VAL A 285 10.12 9.53 0.32
CA VAL A 285 11.52 9.83 0.67
C VAL A 285 11.80 9.57 2.16
N PRO A 286 11.02 10.08 3.13
CA PRO A 286 11.25 9.78 4.54
C PRO A 286 11.07 8.30 4.89
N ALA A 287 10.15 7.60 4.23
CA ALA A 287 9.96 6.16 4.43
C ALA A 287 11.24 5.37 4.10
N TRP A 288 11.89 5.68 2.97
CA TRP A 288 13.17 5.06 2.61
C TRP A 288 14.31 5.48 3.53
N ARG A 289 14.42 6.76 3.89
CA ARG A 289 15.45 7.25 4.83
C ARG A 289 15.44 6.50 6.16
N ARG A 290 14.27 6.11 6.66
CA ARG A 290 14.14 5.36 7.92
C ARG A 290 14.33 3.86 7.75
N ALA A 291 14.01 3.31 6.58
CA ALA A 291 14.26 1.91 6.26
C ALA A 291 15.76 1.57 6.14
N TRP A 292 16.61 2.57 5.86
CA TRP A 292 18.06 2.43 5.69
C TRP A 292 18.88 2.74 6.96
N ARG A 293 18.25 3.26 8.01
CA ARG A 293 18.90 3.58 9.30
C ARG A 293 18.83 2.43 10.33
N LYS A 294 18.26 1.29 9.96
CA LYS A 294 18.21 0.05 10.76
C LYS A 294 19.12 -0.99 10.12
#